data_AF-A0AA87ZZ99-F1
#
_entry.id   AF-A0AA87ZZ99-F1
#
_cell.length_a   1.000
_cell.length_b   1.000
_cell.length_c   1.000
_cell.angle_alpha   90.00
_cell.angle_beta   90.00
_cell.angle_gamma   90.00
#
_symmetry.space_group_name_H-M   'P 1'
#
loop_
_entity.id
_entity.type
_entity.pdbx_description
1 polymer ?
#
loop_
_entity_poly.entity_id
_entity_poly.type
_entity_poly.pdbx_seq_one_letter_code
_entity_poly.pdbx_strand_id
1 'polypeptide(L)'
;MTTKKDVGSIEHEVILVLMELENTFKHVIQRLSDMKQYSNSGSASSDELEALKIIEKKTRENQEQAFRNFSKLRREYFDPQQDPKTHKPLSRNRIQAMKLTKEKLEKILSNLQARQIYLDHQEEKFRKYNVPRRDVHRSSPESFECYLERLRKFMQVTWKEAAEKCRRKEHRSFIEWMVKLEQSEEHETRTTFEVLRGVLIEIGIQISHSLIEYLLIMSVSAEREEMAMSIYEVESMIRCLSVEENSIVIDSFLSVVKLFERATKLANPYMAETEKEKRSKKIKKDDARIEKENNIHCPFSDQDTEDKCNSKIEIKKDDSQIEKEINVPLITSLVKDANGKHEKMTDKVKKDDSLQIEKENDLLHLIIIEVLRLEIGFRIPDLPMMVSNEVYMAMGEHLMENVFEDRMSSLSAKIDELKLLEVVSVGEKDSMRKSFEQELDVGVKESWNKLDLKL
;
A
#
# COMPACT_ATOMS: atom_id res chain seq x y z
N MET A 1 3.26 -7.68 -64.32
CA MET A 1 2.16 -8.47 -63.72
C MET A 1 1.87 -7.92 -62.33
N THR A 2 0.89 -7.02 -62.19
CA THR A 2 0.39 -6.58 -60.87
C THR A 2 -0.60 -7.63 -60.39
N THR A 3 -0.23 -8.38 -59.35
CA THR A 3 -1.09 -9.36 -58.69
C THR A 3 -2.38 -8.64 -58.24
N LYS A 4 -3.54 -9.12 -58.73
CA LYS A 4 -4.85 -8.69 -58.21
C LYS A 4 -4.89 -9.13 -56.75
N LYS A 5 -4.51 -8.25 -55.81
CA LYS A 5 -4.82 -8.45 -54.39
C LYS A 5 -6.33 -8.54 -54.28
N ASP A 6 -6.79 -9.70 -53.85
CA ASP A 6 -8.20 -10.01 -53.72
C ASP A 6 -8.84 -9.03 -52.72
N VAL A 7 -9.98 -8.45 -53.08
CA VAL A 7 -10.68 -7.48 -52.23
C VAL A 7 -11.04 -8.11 -50.88
N GLY A 8 -11.37 -9.41 -50.89
CA GLY A 8 -11.64 -10.17 -49.68
C GLY A 8 -10.49 -10.11 -48.66
N SER A 9 -9.24 -9.93 -49.13
CA SER A 9 -8.06 -9.78 -48.26
C SER A 9 -8.14 -8.52 -47.40
N ILE A 10 -8.52 -7.37 -47.97
CA ILE A 10 -8.51 -6.08 -47.24
C ILE A 10 -9.67 -6.02 -46.25
N GLU A 11 -10.84 -6.52 -46.63
CA GLU A 11 -11.99 -6.65 -45.75
C GLU A 11 -11.67 -7.50 -44.52
N HIS A 12 -11.07 -8.66 -44.74
CA HIS A 12 -10.65 -9.55 -43.66
C HIS A 12 -9.61 -8.87 -42.76
N GLU A 13 -8.60 -8.21 -43.33
CA GLU A 13 -7.59 -7.45 -42.57
C GLU A 13 -8.22 -6.35 -41.68
N VAL A 14 -9.21 -5.60 -42.20
CA VAL A 14 -9.91 -4.57 -41.41
C VAL A 14 -10.67 -5.21 -40.25
N ILE A 15 -11.37 -6.32 -40.49
CA ILE A 15 -12.10 -7.06 -39.44
C ILE A 15 -11.14 -7.56 -38.35
N LEU A 16 -9.98 -8.11 -38.72
CA LEU A 16 -8.97 -8.56 -37.77
C LEU A 16 -8.46 -7.42 -36.89
N VAL A 17 -8.08 -6.29 -37.49
CA VAL A 17 -7.61 -5.10 -36.74
C VAL A 17 -8.71 -4.59 -35.79
N LEU A 18 -9.97 -4.65 -36.17
CA LEU A 18 -11.08 -4.24 -35.31
C LEU A 18 -11.30 -5.17 -34.12
N MET A 19 -11.23 -6.48 -34.34
CA MET A 19 -11.34 -7.46 -33.25
C MET A 19 -10.20 -7.29 -32.25
N GLU A 20 -8.97 -7.11 -32.74
CA GLU A 20 -7.80 -6.82 -31.91
C GLU A 20 -7.99 -5.52 -31.14
N LEU A 21 -8.48 -4.47 -31.80
CA LEU A 21 -8.73 -3.18 -31.20
C LEU A 21 -9.81 -3.25 -30.10
N GLU A 22 -10.92 -3.95 -30.34
CA GLU A 22 -11.99 -4.16 -29.35
C GLU A 22 -11.47 -4.90 -28.11
N ASN A 23 -10.71 -5.98 -28.30
CA ASN A 23 -10.09 -6.73 -27.21
C ASN A 23 -9.11 -5.86 -26.42
N THR A 24 -8.30 -5.06 -27.12
CA THR A 24 -7.34 -4.12 -26.52
C THR A 24 -8.05 -3.06 -25.68
N PHE A 25 -9.15 -2.47 -26.18
CA PHE A 25 -9.95 -1.51 -25.40
C PHE A 25 -10.55 -2.13 -24.15
N LYS A 26 -11.17 -3.31 -24.26
CA LYS A 26 -11.74 -4.03 -23.11
C LYS A 26 -10.68 -4.29 -22.06
N HIS A 27 -9.51 -4.78 -22.47
CA HIS A 27 -8.40 -5.05 -21.57
C HIS A 27 -7.87 -3.80 -20.87
N VAL A 28 -7.63 -2.71 -21.61
CA VAL A 28 -7.15 -1.43 -21.05
C VAL A 28 -8.16 -0.85 -20.05
N ILE A 29 -9.45 -0.86 -20.37
CA ILE A 29 -10.51 -0.34 -19.49
C ILE A 29 -10.63 -1.19 -18.23
N GLN A 30 -10.58 -2.52 -18.36
CA GLN A 30 -10.60 -3.41 -17.20
C GLN A 30 -9.42 -3.14 -16.29
N ARG A 31 -8.20 -3.06 -16.83
CA ARG A 31 -6.99 -2.75 -16.05
C ARG A 31 -7.07 -1.40 -15.35
N LEU A 32 -7.54 -0.36 -16.05
CA LEU A 32 -7.76 0.95 -15.43
C LEU A 32 -8.78 0.88 -14.28
N SER A 33 -9.83 0.06 -14.42
CA SER A 33 -10.79 -0.19 -13.34
C SER A 33 -10.14 -0.91 -12.17
N ASP A 34 -9.34 -1.95 -12.42
CA ASP A 34 -8.64 -2.71 -11.39
C ASP A 34 -7.64 -1.82 -10.65
N MET A 35 -6.94 -0.92 -11.36
CA MET A 35 -5.98 0.01 -10.77
C MET A 35 -6.62 1.06 -9.85
N LYS A 36 -7.94 1.30 -9.95
CA LYS A 36 -8.64 2.16 -8.98
C LYS A 36 -8.60 1.59 -7.58
N GLN A 37 -8.43 0.28 -7.40
CA GLN A 37 -8.29 -0.29 -6.05
C GLN A 37 -7.06 0.26 -5.30
N TYR A 38 -6.05 0.75 -6.02
CA TYR A 38 -4.85 1.35 -5.43
C TYR A 38 -5.06 2.78 -4.92
N SER A 39 -6.16 3.46 -5.30
CA SER A 39 -6.50 4.74 -4.66
C SER A 39 -6.76 4.56 -3.18
N ASN A 40 -7.37 3.43 -2.84
CA ASN A 40 -7.76 3.08 -1.50
C ASN A 40 -6.63 2.39 -0.75
N SER A 41 -5.41 2.31 -1.27
CA SER A 41 -4.26 1.74 -0.56
C SER A 41 -3.20 2.77 -0.22
N GLY A 42 -3.26 3.99 -0.76
CA GLY A 42 -2.18 4.99 -0.57
C GLY A 42 -0.92 4.70 -1.39
N SER A 43 -0.95 3.69 -2.27
CA SER A 43 0.16 3.35 -3.15
C SER A 43 0.34 4.32 -4.32
N ALA A 44 -0.74 5.00 -4.72
CA ALA A 44 -0.76 6.00 -5.78
C ALA A 44 -0.98 7.40 -5.20
N SER A 45 -0.26 8.39 -5.72
CA SER A 45 -0.50 9.82 -5.45
C SER A 45 -1.80 10.31 -6.10
N SER A 46 -2.30 11.46 -5.65
CA SER A 46 -3.49 12.09 -6.25
C SER A 46 -3.29 12.37 -7.75
N ASP A 47 -2.12 12.87 -8.13
CA ASP A 47 -1.80 13.21 -9.52
C ASP A 47 -1.73 11.98 -10.42
N GLU A 48 -1.16 10.88 -9.92
CA GLU A 48 -1.16 9.61 -10.63
C GLU A 48 -2.57 9.08 -10.85
N LEU A 49 -3.43 9.16 -9.83
CA LEU A 49 -4.83 8.75 -9.95
C LEU A 49 -5.60 9.63 -10.94
N GLU A 50 -5.35 10.93 -10.94
CA GLU A 50 -5.97 11.86 -11.90
C GLU A 50 -5.49 11.59 -13.33
N ALA A 51 -4.20 11.30 -13.51
CA ALA A 51 -3.65 10.88 -14.80
C ALA A 51 -4.33 9.60 -15.30
N LEU A 52 -4.58 8.60 -14.43
CA LEU A 52 -5.32 7.38 -14.80
C LEU A 52 -6.77 7.67 -15.21
N LYS A 53 -7.47 8.58 -14.50
CA LYS A 53 -8.83 9.00 -14.87
C LYS A 53 -8.85 9.68 -16.24
N ILE A 54 -7.89 10.56 -16.52
CA ILE A 54 -7.74 11.21 -17.83
C ILE A 54 -7.51 10.16 -18.93
N ILE A 55 -6.63 9.18 -18.67
CA ILE A 55 -6.35 8.08 -19.61
C ILE A 55 -7.61 7.23 -19.84
N GLU A 56 -8.36 6.90 -18.78
CA GLU A 56 -9.61 6.15 -18.89
C GLU A 56 -10.63 6.89 -19.74
N LYS A 57 -10.88 8.17 -19.43
CA LYS A 57 -11.80 9.02 -20.20
C LYS A 57 -11.42 9.07 -21.67
N LYS A 58 -10.15 9.37 -21.97
CA LYS A 58 -9.64 9.44 -23.35
C LYS A 58 -9.68 8.07 -24.05
N THR A 59 -9.57 6.97 -23.31
CA THR A 59 -9.70 5.61 -23.85
C THR A 59 -11.14 5.30 -24.23
N ARG A 60 -12.11 5.66 -23.39
CA ARG A 60 -13.55 5.53 -23.68
C ARG A 60 -13.97 6.38 -24.87
N GLU A 61 -13.52 7.64 -24.94
CA GLU A 61 -13.78 8.53 -26.09
C GLU A 61 -13.22 7.95 -27.41
N ASN A 62 -11.98 7.44 -27.38
CA ASN A 62 -11.37 6.78 -28.53
C ASN A 62 -12.13 5.51 -28.93
N GLN A 63 -12.58 4.72 -27.96
CA GLN A 63 -13.36 3.50 -28.17
C GLN A 63 -14.68 3.82 -28.87
N GLU A 64 -15.45 4.76 -28.35
CA GLU A 64 -16.70 5.18 -28.97
C GLU A 64 -16.50 5.72 -30.38
N GLN A 65 -15.48 6.55 -30.59
CA GLN A 65 -15.19 7.11 -31.91
C GLN A 65 -14.80 6.03 -32.92
N ALA A 66 -13.98 5.05 -32.50
CA ALA A 66 -13.61 3.91 -33.33
C ALA A 66 -14.85 3.08 -33.72
N PHE A 67 -15.73 2.77 -32.76
CA PHE A 67 -16.95 2.01 -33.03
C PHE A 67 -17.99 2.78 -33.84
N ARG A 68 -18.11 4.11 -33.68
CA ARG A 68 -18.94 4.97 -34.55
C ARG A 68 -18.43 4.94 -35.99
N ASN A 69 -17.13 5.13 -36.19
CA ASN A 69 -16.49 5.05 -37.51
C ASN A 69 -16.67 3.67 -38.15
N PHE A 70 -16.49 2.61 -37.37
CA PHE A 70 -16.68 1.25 -37.85
C PHE A 70 -18.14 0.95 -38.19
N SER A 71 -19.09 1.36 -37.35
CA SER A 71 -20.53 1.16 -37.62
C SER A 71 -20.98 1.88 -38.89
N LYS A 72 -20.36 3.02 -39.22
CA LYS A 72 -20.55 3.70 -40.51
C LYS A 72 -19.96 2.88 -41.66
N LEU A 73 -18.72 2.40 -41.53
CA LEU A 73 -18.08 1.53 -42.51
C LEU A 73 -18.89 0.24 -42.76
N ARG A 74 -19.39 -0.39 -41.69
CA ARG A 74 -20.23 -1.59 -41.73
C ARG A 74 -21.47 -1.39 -42.59
N ARG A 75 -22.21 -0.30 -42.36
CA ARG A 75 -23.41 0.04 -43.13
C ARG A 75 -23.11 0.40 -44.59
N GLU A 76 -22.03 1.13 -44.83
CA GLU A 76 -21.68 1.58 -46.18
C GLU A 76 -21.16 0.44 -47.07
N TYR A 77 -20.45 -0.53 -46.50
CA TYR A 77 -19.66 -1.49 -47.28
C TYR A 77 -20.00 -2.96 -47.02
N PHE A 78 -20.51 -3.31 -45.84
CA PHE A 78 -20.68 -4.70 -45.42
C PHE A 78 -22.13 -5.12 -45.22
N ASP A 79 -23.09 -4.24 -45.45
CA ASP A 79 -24.52 -4.56 -45.30
C ASP A 79 -25.00 -5.41 -46.49
N PRO A 80 -25.32 -6.70 -46.29
CA PRO A 80 -25.79 -7.59 -47.35
C PRO A 80 -27.18 -7.22 -47.86
N GLN A 81 -27.91 -6.34 -47.16
CA GLN A 81 -29.22 -5.87 -47.58
C GLN A 81 -29.17 -4.77 -48.65
N GLN A 82 -27.99 -4.28 -49.04
CA GLN A 82 -27.88 -3.48 -50.26
C GLN A 82 -28.31 -4.34 -51.45
N ASP A 83 -29.32 -3.86 -52.20
CA ASP A 83 -30.02 -4.57 -53.27
C ASP A 83 -29.05 -5.45 -54.08
N PRO A 84 -29.23 -6.79 -54.12
CA PRO A 84 -28.33 -7.71 -54.81
C PRO A 84 -28.19 -7.39 -56.30
N LYS A 85 -29.11 -6.62 -56.89
CA LYS A 85 -29.02 -6.12 -58.28
C LYS A 85 -28.08 -4.91 -58.44
N THR A 86 -27.64 -4.29 -57.35
CA THR A 86 -26.71 -3.14 -57.33
C THR A 86 -25.28 -3.49 -56.96
N HIS A 87 -24.91 -4.78 -56.95
CA HIS A 87 -23.52 -5.25 -56.83
C HIS A 87 -22.69 -4.83 -58.05
N LYS A 88 -22.43 -3.52 -58.16
CA LYS A 88 -21.39 -3.00 -59.02
C LYS A 88 -20.05 -3.53 -58.50
N PRO A 89 -19.11 -3.89 -59.39
CA PRO A 89 -17.77 -4.28 -59.00
C PRO A 89 -17.20 -3.23 -58.04
N LEU A 90 -16.57 -3.70 -56.97
CA LEU A 90 -16.02 -2.85 -55.92
C LEU A 90 -15.26 -1.67 -56.54
N SER A 91 -15.79 -0.47 -56.32
CA SER A 91 -15.16 0.72 -56.89
C SER A 91 -13.78 0.90 -56.28
N ARG A 92 -12.82 1.39 -57.07
CA ARG A 92 -11.48 1.74 -56.60
C ARG A 92 -11.53 2.65 -55.36
N ASN A 93 -12.55 3.51 -55.27
CA ASN A 93 -12.82 4.40 -54.15
C ASN A 93 -13.14 3.63 -52.86
N ARG A 94 -13.90 2.53 -52.92
CA ARG A 94 -14.20 1.68 -51.75
C ARG A 94 -12.94 1.03 -51.18
N ILE A 95 -12.09 0.48 -52.05
CA ILE A 95 -10.81 -0.12 -51.63
C ILE A 95 -9.93 0.93 -50.95
N GLN A 96 -9.86 2.14 -51.51
CA GLN A 96 -9.12 3.25 -50.90
C GLN A 96 -9.71 3.68 -49.54
N ALA A 97 -11.03 3.75 -49.41
CA ALA A 97 -11.70 4.07 -48.15
C ALA A 97 -11.43 3.02 -47.06
N MET A 98 -11.45 1.73 -47.41
CA MET A 98 -11.10 0.64 -46.49
C MET A 98 -9.64 0.71 -46.05
N LYS A 99 -8.70 0.96 -46.98
CA LYS A 99 -7.27 1.16 -46.64
C LYS A 99 -7.06 2.33 -45.69
N LEU A 100 -7.67 3.49 -45.99
CA LEU A 100 -7.59 4.66 -45.11
C LEU A 100 -8.19 4.38 -43.73
N THR A 101 -9.26 3.59 -43.67
CA THR A 101 -9.87 3.20 -42.39
C THR A 101 -8.97 2.25 -41.61
N LYS A 102 -8.36 1.27 -42.29
CA LYS A 102 -7.36 0.37 -41.70
C LYS A 102 -6.21 1.16 -41.06
N GLU A 103 -5.60 2.08 -41.81
CA GLU A 103 -4.50 2.93 -41.31
C GLU A 103 -4.91 3.75 -40.08
N LYS A 104 -6.14 4.29 -40.06
CA LYS A 104 -6.68 4.99 -38.88
C LYS A 104 -6.83 4.06 -37.68
N LEU A 105 -7.32 2.84 -37.89
CA LEU A 105 -7.48 1.84 -36.83
C LEU A 105 -6.13 1.36 -36.29
N GLU A 106 -5.17 1.08 -37.16
CA GLU A 106 -3.79 0.73 -36.79
C GLU A 106 -3.12 1.83 -35.96
N LYS A 107 -3.35 3.11 -36.32
CA LYS A 107 -2.88 4.25 -35.52
C LYS A 107 -3.53 4.29 -34.12
N ILE A 108 -4.83 4.01 -34.01
CA ILE A 108 -5.51 3.92 -32.70
C ILE A 108 -4.95 2.75 -31.89
N LEU A 109 -4.75 1.60 -32.52
CA LEU A 109 -4.18 0.41 -31.89
C LEU A 109 -2.77 0.68 -31.35
N SER A 110 -1.90 1.30 -32.16
CA SER A 110 -0.54 1.70 -31.74
C SER A 110 -0.56 2.64 -30.54
N ASN A 111 -1.48 3.61 -30.52
CA ASN A 111 -1.66 4.51 -29.38
C ASN A 111 -2.15 3.78 -28.12
N LEU A 112 -2.98 2.73 -28.26
CA LEU A 112 -3.42 1.91 -27.12
C LEU A 112 -2.28 1.03 -26.60
N GLN A 113 -1.46 0.47 -27.48
CA GLN A 113 -0.26 -0.29 -27.08
C GLN A 113 0.71 0.59 -26.29
N ALA A 114 0.94 1.83 -26.73
CA ALA A 114 1.74 2.78 -25.96
C ALA A 114 1.14 3.07 -24.56
N ARG A 115 -0.20 3.16 -24.46
CA ARG A 115 -0.88 3.27 -23.15
C ARG A 115 -0.73 2.01 -22.31
N GLN A 116 -0.76 0.82 -22.91
CA GLN A 116 -0.54 -0.43 -22.17
C GLN A 116 0.85 -0.44 -21.51
N ILE A 117 1.90 -0.04 -22.24
CA ILE A 117 3.25 0.07 -21.69
C ILE A 117 3.29 1.04 -20.49
N TYR A 118 2.62 2.19 -20.61
CA TYR A 118 2.49 3.13 -19.50
C TYR A 118 1.74 2.50 -18.31
N LEU A 119 0.64 1.78 -18.56
CA LEU A 119 -0.12 1.10 -17.51
C LEU A 119 0.66 -0.04 -16.87
N ASP A 120 1.47 -0.79 -17.62
CA ASP A 120 2.37 -1.80 -17.07
C ASP A 120 3.34 -1.18 -16.07
N HIS A 121 3.93 -0.04 -16.42
CA HIS A 121 4.83 0.68 -15.53
C HIS A 121 4.12 1.20 -14.27
N GLN A 122 2.93 1.80 -14.41
CA GLN A 122 2.15 2.29 -13.27
C GLN A 122 1.65 1.15 -12.38
N GLU A 123 1.19 0.05 -12.96
CA GLU A 123 0.71 -1.11 -12.22
C GLU A 123 1.85 -1.79 -11.46
N GLU A 124 3.03 -1.92 -12.07
CA GLU A 124 4.23 -2.39 -11.37
C GLU A 124 4.57 -1.46 -10.20
N LYS A 125 4.55 -0.14 -10.42
CA LYS A 125 4.80 0.87 -9.38
C LYS A 125 3.81 0.76 -8.23
N PHE A 126 2.51 0.67 -8.50
CA PHE A 126 1.51 0.58 -7.44
C PHE A 126 1.57 -0.74 -6.69
N ARG A 127 1.74 -1.86 -7.40
CA ARG A 127 1.88 -3.19 -6.77
C ARG A 127 3.05 -3.22 -5.78
N LYS A 128 4.18 -2.60 -6.12
CA LYS A 128 5.36 -2.50 -5.26
C LYS A 128 5.05 -1.88 -3.90
N TYR A 129 4.23 -0.84 -3.86
CA TYR A 129 3.89 -0.13 -2.61
C TYR A 129 2.46 -0.39 -2.12
N ASN A 130 1.82 -1.47 -2.58
CA ASN A 130 0.49 -1.88 -2.17
C ASN A 130 0.53 -2.71 -0.89
N VAL A 131 1.00 -2.07 0.18
CA VAL A 131 0.98 -2.64 1.53
C VAL A 131 -0.45 -3.10 1.83
N PRO A 132 -0.67 -4.34 2.30
CA PRO A 132 -2.00 -4.79 2.70
C PRO A 132 -2.60 -3.84 3.75
N ARG A 133 -3.88 -3.52 3.60
CA ARG A 133 -4.65 -2.83 4.65
C ARG A 133 -5.22 -3.83 5.64
N ARG A 134 -5.26 -3.42 6.91
CA ARG A 134 -6.00 -4.14 7.94
C ARG A 134 -7.49 -3.87 7.76
N ASP A 135 -8.29 -4.92 7.65
CA ASP A 135 -9.73 -4.81 7.50
C ASP A 135 -10.39 -4.86 8.89
N VAL A 136 -10.77 -3.68 9.39
CA VAL A 136 -11.34 -3.53 10.74
C VAL A 136 -12.88 -3.61 10.73
N HIS A 137 -13.52 -3.54 9.54
CA HIS A 137 -14.97 -3.38 9.42
C HIS A 137 -15.73 -4.61 8.91
N ARG A 138 -15.04 -5.69 8.50
CA ARG A 138 -15.76 -6.93 8.15
C ARG A 138 -16.52 -7.50 9.34
N SER A 139 -17.67 -8.10 9.05
CA SER A 139 -18.49 -8.86 10.02
C SER A 139 -17.71 -9.97 10.75
N SER A 140 -16.57 -10.37 10.20
CA SER A 140 -15.49 -11.09 10.88
C SER A 140 -14.20 -10.28 10.66
N PRO A 141 -13.80 -9.38 11.58
CA PRO A 141 -12.55 -8.66 11.46
C PRO A 141 -11.41 -9.67 11.40
N GLU A 142 -10.45 -9.40 10.52
CA GLU A 142 -9.27 -10.24 10.45
C GLU A 142 -8.50 -10.15 11.77
N SER A 143 -8.03 -11.28 12.29
CA SER A 143 -7.14 -11.25 13.46
C SER A 143 -5.85 -10.50 13.11
N PHE A 144 -5.28 -9.81 14.10
CA PHE A 144 -4.04 -9.07 13.88
C PHE A 144 -2.91 -9.97 13.37
N GLU A 145 -2.82 -11.23 13.83
CA GLU A 145 -1.81 -12.18 13.36
C GLU A 145 -2.01 -12.58 11.89
N CYS A 146 -3.25 -12.78 11.44
CA CYS A 146 -3.53 -13.05 10.02
C CYS A 146 -3.10 -11.86 9.15
N TYR A 147 -3.36 -10.64 9.61
CA TYR A 147 -2.88 -9.43 8.93
C TYR A 147 -1.35 -9.37 8.87
N LEU A 148 -0.65 -9.64 9.97
CA LEU A 148 0.82 -9.69 9.98
C LEU A 148 1.35 -10.75 9.01
N GLU A 149 0.71 -11.92 8.93
CA GLU A 149 1.10 -12.95 7.98
C GLU A 149 0.92 -12.52 6.52
N ARG A 150 -0.17 -11.81 6.20
CA ARG A 150 -0.35 -11.18 4.88
C ARG A 150 0.75 -10.15 4.59
N LEU A 151 1.11 -9.34 5.59
CA LEU A 151 2.17 -8.33 5.46
C LEU A 151 3.55 -8.98 5.24
N ARG A 152 3.90 -10.01 6.01
CA ARG A 152 5.14 -10.79 5.82
C ARG A 152 5.20 -11.43 4.44
N LYS A 153 4.10 -12.03 3.99
CA LYS A 153 4.00 -12.63 2.65
C LYS A 153 4.16 -11.57 1.55
N PHE A 154 3.53 -10.41 1.71
CA PHE A 154 3.72 -9.29 0.80
C PHE A 154 5.19 -8.87 0.73
N MET A 155 5.86 -8.69 1.88
CA MET A 155 7.28 -8.32 1.92
C MET A 155 8.18 -9.38 1.28
N GLN A 156 7.89 -10.67 1.52
CA GLN A 156 8.62 -11.78 0.93
C GLN A 156 8.52 -11.78 -0.61
N VAL A 157 7.31 -11.72 -1.15
CA VAL A 157 7.06 -11.83 -2.59
C VAL A 157 7.47 -10.56 -3.33
N THR A 158 7.17 -9.39 -2.78
CA THR A 158 7.36 -8.11 -3.49
C THR A 158 8.79 -7.61 -3.36
N TRP A 159 9.36 -7.61 -2.16
CA TRP A 159 10.58 -6.86 -1.88
C TRP A 159 11.80 -7.74 -1.63
N LYS A 160 11.67 -8.88 -0.94
CA LYS A 160 12.81 -9.79 -0.75
C LYS A 160 13.26 -10.43 -2.06
N GLU A 161 12.32 -10.90 -2.88
CA GLU A 161 12.65 -11.41 -4.23
C GLU A 161 13.23 -10.32 -5.15
N ALA A 162 12.71 -9.09 -5.06
CA ALA A 162 13.24 -7.96 -5.83
C ALA A 162 14.66 -7.58 -5.39
N ALA A 163 14.90 -7.53 -4.06
CA ALA A 163 16.23 -7.29 -3.50
C ALA A 163 17.20 -8.37 -3.97
N GLU A 164 16.84 -9.65 -3.84
CA GLU A 164 17.68 -10.76 -4.27
C GLU A 164 17.99 -10.70 -5.78
N LYS A 165 16.99 -10.38 -6.61
CA LYS A 165 17.20 -10.18 -8.05
C LYS A 165 18.18 -9.04 -8.35
N CYS A 166 18.13 -7.95 -7.57
CA CYS A 166 19.09 -6.85 -7.68
C CYS A 166 20.49 -7.28 -7.23
N ARG A 167 20.59 -8.05 -6.13
CA ARG A 167 21.87 -8.61 -5.65
C ARG A 167 22.52 -9.52 -6.71
N ARG A 168 21.75 -10.35 -7.40
CA ARG A 168 22.25 -11.20 -8.51
C ARG A 168 22.79 -10.40 -9.70
N LYS A 169 22.40 -9.13 -9.84
CA LYS A 169 22.95 -8.18 -10.82
C LYS A 169 24.13 -7.37 -10.27
N GLU A 170 24.67 -7.75 -9.11
CA GLU A 170 25.73 -7.03 -8.39
C GLU A 170 25.36 -5.60 -7.99
N HIS A 171 24.07 -5.29 -7.94
CA HIS A 171 23.61 -4.00 -7.42
C HIS A 171 23.80 -3.98 -5.91
N ARG A 172 24.46 -2.92 -5.44
CA ARG A 172 24.72 -2.67 -4.02
C ARG A 172 23.57 -1.90 -3.39
N SER A 173 23.31 -2.16 -2.12
CA SER A 173 22.37 -1.33 -1.36
C SER A 173 22.93 0.07 -1.20
N PHE A 174 22.05 1.02 -0.87
CA PHE A 174 22.47 2.39 -0.61
C PHE A 174 23.42 2.44 0.60
N ILE A 175 23.21 1.58 1.61
CA ILE A 175 24.09 1.44 2.78
C ILE A 175 25.50 1.01 2.37
N GLU A 176 25.61 0.02 1.50
CA GLU A 176 26.93 -0.43 1.00
C GLU A 176 27.61 0.64 0.16
N TRP A 177 26.85 1.41 -0.60
CA TRP A 177 27.38 2.58 -1.29
C TRP A 177 27.89 3.62 -0.30
N MET A 178 27.09 3.97 0.70
CA MET A 178 27.49 4.90 1.75
C MET A 178 28.80 4.50 2.43
N VAL A 179 28.96 3.24 2.83
CA VAL A 179 30.20 2.75 3.46
C VAL A 179 31.40 2.85 2.51
N LYS A 180 31.21 2.63 1.22
CA LYS A 180 32.28 2.84 0.23
C LYS A 180 32.64 4.32 0.03
N LEU A 181 31.64 5.19 0.00
CA LEU A 181 31.85 6.63 -0.19
C LEU A 181 32.54 7.24 1.03
N GLU A 182 32.20 6.79 2.24
CA GLU A 182 32.86 7.18 3.49
C GLU A 182 34.36 6.81 3.48
N GLN A 183 34.70 5.65 2.92
CA GLN A 183 36.07 5.18 2.77
C GLN A 183 36.83 5.83 1.60
N SER A 184 36.16 6.59 0.73
CA SER A 184 36.81 7.26 -0.40
C SER A 184 37.86 8.25 0.09
N GLU A 185 39.00 8.37 -0.59
CA GLU A 185 40.00 9.41 -0.34
C GLU A 185 39.58 10.77 -0.95
N GLU A 186 38.66 10.75 -1.91
CA GLU A 186 38.20 11.94 -2.61
C GLU A 186 37.23 12.75 -1.74
N HIS A 187 37.61 14.00 -1.45
CA HIS A 187 36.84 14.90 -0.59
C HIS A 187 35.42 15.13 -1.11
N GLU A 188 35.26 15.35 -2.43
CA GLU A 188 33.95 15.59 -3.03
C GLU A 188 32.99 14.43 -2.81
N THR A 189 33.47 13.19 -2.96
CA THR A 189 32.70 11.97 -2.71
C THR A 189 32.22 11.88 -1.26
N ARG A 190 33.06 12.26 -0.29
CA ARG A 190 32.68 12.31 1.12
C ARG A 190 31.63 13.38 1.39
N THR A 191 31.78 14.57 0.80
CA THR A 191 30.78 15.65 0.92
C THR A 191 29.44 15.21 0.36
N THR A 192 29.41 14.59 -0.83
CA THR A 192 28.18 14.04 -1.42
C THR A 192 27.53 12.99 -0.52
N PHE A 193 28.33 12.13 0.10
CA PHE A 193 27.85 11.16 1.09
C PHE A 193 27.22 11.84 2.31
N GLU A 194 27.87 12.84 2.91
CA GLU A 194 27.35 13.57 4.06
C GLU A 194 26.01 14.24 3.75
N VAL A 195 25.88 14.84 2.56
CA VAL A 195 24.62 15.46 2.12
C VAL A 195 23.52 14.42 1.98
N LEU A 196 23.77 13.31 1.28
CA LEU A 196 22.78 12.25 1.12
C LEU A 196 22.36 11.63 2.45
N ARG A 197 23.31 11.38 3.35
CA ARG A 197 23.03 10.91 4.71
C ARG A 197 22.15 11.91 5.46
N GLY A 198 22.45 13.21 5.34
CA GLY A 198 21.64 14.28 5.92
C GLY A 198 20.19 14.27 5.42
N VAL A 199 19.98 14.15 4.10
CA VAL A 199 18.66 14.03 3.48
C VAL A 199 17.87 12.86 4.07
N LEU A 200 18.51 11.70 4.24
CA LEU A 200 17.82 10.50 4.73
C LEU A 200 17.51 10.57 6.21
N ILE A 201 18.41 11.14 7.01
CA ILE A 201 18.16 11.44 8.42
C ILE A 201 16.96 12.38 8.54
N GLU A 202 16.91 13.42 7.73
CA GLU A 202 15.80 14.39 7.71
C GLU A 202 14.47 13.71 7.36
N ILE A 203 14.40 12.91 6.30
CA ILE A 203 13.19 12.14 5.94
C ILE A 203 12.79 11.19 7.08
N GLY A 204 13.75 10.48 7.65
CA GLY A 204 13.52 9.56 8.77
C GLY A 204 12.96 10.27 10.00
N ILE A 205 13.46 11.46 10.34
CA ILE A 205 12.96 12.32 11.41
C ILE A 205 11.52 12.74 11.12
N GLN A 206 11.22 13.21 9.91
CA GLN A 206 9.86 13.64 9.54
C GLN A 206 8.82 12.52 9.64
N ILE A 207 9.15 11.32 9.13
CA ILE A 207 8.28 10.13 9.28
C ILE A 207 8.13 9.76 10.76
N SER A 208 9.22 9.83 11.53
CA SER A 208 9.20 9.53 12.97
C SER A 208 8.33 10.50 13.75
N HIS A 209 8.35 11.80 13.41
CA HIS A 209 7.44 12.77 14.00
C HIS A 209 5.99 12.45 13.67
N SER A 210 5.69 12.08 12.43
CA SER A 210 4.34 11.64 12.04
C SER A 210 3.87 10.41 12.84
N LEU A 211 4.78 9.46 13.07
CA LEU A 211 4.53 8.28 13.90
C LEU A 211 4.27 8.62 15.37
N ILE A 212 5.08 9.52 15.95
CA ILE A 212 4.89 10.00 17.32
C ILE A 212 3.54 10.72 17.46
N GLU A 213 3.21 11.59 16.53
CA GLU A 213 1.94 12.32 16.52
C GLU A 213 0.73 11.38 16.42
N TYR A 214 0.80 10.36 15.56
CA TYR A 214 -0.20 9.30 15.54
C TYR A 214 -0.34 8.62 16.91
N LEU A 215 0.76 8.21 17.53
CA LEU A 215 0.73 7.55 18.84
C LEU A 215 0.23 8.47 19.96
N LEU A 216 0.50 9.79 19.87
CA LEU A 216 -0.04 10.80 20.79
C LEU A 216 -1.56 10.90 20.66
N ILE A 217 -2.09 10.98 19.43
CA ILE A 217 -3.54 11.01 19.18
C ILE A 217 -4.20 9.77 19.79
N MET A 218 -3.64 8.58 19.51
CA MET A 218 -4.14 7.32 20.09
C MET A 218 -4.09 7.31 21.62
N SER A 219 -3.07 7.93 22.22
CA SER A 219 -2.92 7.97 23.68
C SER A 219 -3.98 8.80 24.40
N VAL A 220 -4.63 9.72 23.69
CA VAL A 220 -5.67 10.59 24.25
C VAL A 220 -7.05 9.94 24.12
N SER A 221 -7.29 9.16 23.06
CA SER A 221 -8.56 8.48 22.81
C SER A 221 -8.67 7.12 23.50
N ALA A 222 -7.56 6.41 23.72
CA ALA A 222 -7.57 5.01 24.14
C ALA A 222 -7.32 4.81 25.65
N GLU A 223 -7.86 3.73 26.19
CA GLU A 223 -7.46 3.26 27.52
C GLU A 223 -6.00 2.78 27.51
N ARG A 224 -5.41 2.65 28.71
CA ARG A 224 -4.00 2.24 28.87
C ARG A 224 -3.69 0.91 28.18
N GLU A 225 -4.54 -0.09 28.37
CA GLU A 225 -4.40 -1.41 27.76
C GLU A 225 -4.49 -1.33 26.23
N GLU A 226 -5.40 -0.52 25.70
CA GLU A 226 -5.58 -0.29 24.27
C GLU A 226 -4.37 0.45 23.66
N MET A 227 -3.80 1.40 24.40
CA MET A 227 -2.58 2.10 24.01
C MET A 227 -1.38 1.15 23.94
N ALA A 228 -1.19 0.29 24.96
CA ALA A 228 -0.13 -0.70 24.95
C ALA A 228 -0.28 -1.70 23.79
N MET A 229 -1.52 -2.12 23.50
CA MET A 229 -1.82 -2.93 22.33
C MET A 229 -1.50 -2.20 21.02
N SER A 230 -1.86 -0.92 20.90
CA SER A 230 -1.58 -0.11 19.70
C SER A 230 -0.07 0.04 19.47
N ILE A 231 0.73 0.29 20.52
CA ILE A 231 2.19 0.33 20.44
C ILE A 231 2.75 -1.02 19.96
N TYR A 232 2.26 -2.13 20.52
CA TYR A 232 2.66 -3.48 20.10
C TYR A 232 2.30 -3.75 18.64
N GLU A 233 1.12 -3.33 18.19
CA GLU A 233 0.67 -3.51 16.82
C GLU A 233 1.55 -2.71 15.84
N VAL A 234 1.84 -1.45 16.14
CA VAL A 234 2.75 -0.58 15.38
C VAL A 234 4.14 -1.20 15.30
N GLU A 235 4.70 -1.63 16.43
CA GLU A 235 6.01 -2.27 16.48
C GLU A 235 6.05 -3.54 15.61
N SER A 236 5.02 -4.37 15.71
CA SER A 236 4.91 -5.63 14.95
C SER A 236 4.80 -5.37 13.45
N MET A 237 4.05 -4.34 13.04
CA MET A 237 3.96 -3.93 11.64
C MET A 237 5.31 -3.45 11.11
N ILE A 238 6.01 -2.57 11.84
CA ILE A 238 7.33 -2.06 11.44
C ILE A 238 8.33 -3.21 11.30
N ARG A 239 8.37 -4.16 12.25
CA ARG A 239 9.24 -5.35 12.15
C ARG A 239 8.98 -6.16 10.88
N CYS A 240 7.73 -6.28 10.44
CA CYS A 240 7.40 -7.04 9.23
C CYS A 240 7.93 -6.39 7.95
N LEU A 241 8.23 -5.08 7.96
CA LEU A 241 8.74 -4.35 6.80
C LEU A 241 10.24 -4.60 6.53
N SER A 242 10.94 -5.34 7.40
CA SER A 242 12.37 -5.62 7.20
C SER A 242 12.60 -6.51 5.97
N VAL A 243 13.42 -6.03 5.03
CA VAL A 243 13.79 -6.79 3.83
C VAL A 243 14.90 -7.80 4.16
N GLU A 244 15.84 -7.43 5.02
CA GLU A 244 16.98 -8.26 5.45
C GLU A 244 17.05 -8.30 6.99
N GLU A 245 17.92 -9.12 7.57
CA GLU A 245 18.01 -9.28 9.04
C GLU A 245 18.58 -8.05 9.76
N ASN A 246 19.38 -7.22 9.07
CA ASN A 246 20.09 -6.07 9.66
C ASN A 246 19.57 -4.73 9.12
N SER A 247 18.28 -4.44 9.29
CA SER A 247 17.66 -3.23 8.77
C SER A 247 17.82 -2.01 9.67
N ILE A 248 18.83 -1.18 9.40
CA ILE A 248 19.11 0.04 10.18
C ILE A 248 17.92 1.02 10.18
N VAL A 249 17.19 1.14 9.05
CA VAL A 249 16.00 2.01 8.96
C VAL A 249 14.90 1.48 9.89
N ILE A 250 14.59 0.18 9.82
CA ILE A 250 13.59 -0.45 10.69
C ILE A 250 14.02 -0.36 12.16
N ASP A 251 15.27 -0.64 12.48
CA ASP A 251 15.81 -0.53 13.84
C ASP A 251 15.71 0.89 14.41
N SER A 252 15.90 1.91 13.56
CA SER A 252 15.73 3.31 13.93
C SER A 252 14.27 3.61 14.28
N PHE A 253 13.31 3.18 13.46
CA PHE A 253 11.89 3.33 13.77
C PHE A 253 11.46 2.54 15.01
N LEU A 254 11.96 1.31 15.21
CA LEU A 254 11.71 0.54 16.43
C LEU A 254 12.27 1.24 17.68
N SER A 255 13.40 1.95 17.54
CA SER A 255 13.96 2.76 18.61
C SER A 255 13.07 3.95 18.95
N VAL A 256 12.45 4.59 17.96
CA VAL A 256 11.45 5.66 18.15
C VAL A 256 10.19 5.14 18.86
N VAL A 257 9.66 3.98 18.46
CA VAL A 257 8.51 3.35 19.15
C VAL A 257 8.83 3.05 20.61
N LYS A 258 10.02 2.48 20.89
CA LYS A 258 10.49 2.23 22.26
C LYS A 258 10.75 3.51 23.06
N LEU A 259 11.19 4.58 22.41
CA LEU A 259 11.32 5.89 23.04
C LEU A 259 9.96 6.39 23.51
N PHE A 260 8.94 6.34 22.65
CA PHE A 260 7.57 6.70 23.00
C PHE A 260 7.02 5.84 24.14
N GLU A 261 7.18 4.52 24.07
CA GLU A 261 6.75 3.59 25.12
C GLU A 261 7.39 3.91 26.48
N ARG A 262 8.69 4.25 26.50
CA ARG A 262 9.38 4.65 27.74
C ARG A 262 8.87 5.98 28.28
N ALA A 263 8.72 6.97 27.39
CA ALA A 263 8.27 8.29 27.78
C ALA A 263 6.84 8.24 28.36
N THR A 264 5.94 7.49 27.73
CA THR A 264 4.55 7.33 28.21
C THR A 264 4.47 6.64 29.57
N LYS A 265 5.35 5.67 29.85
CA LYS A 265 5.50 5.07 31.19
C LYS A 265 5.97 6.06 32.25
N LEU A 266 6.83 7.02 31.88
CA LEU A 266 7.33 8.06 32.79
C LEU A 266 6.28 9.14 33.07
N ALA A 267 5.55 9.58 32.05
CA ALA A 267 4.50 10.58 32.18
C ALA A 267 3.32 10.10 33.05
N ASN A 268 3.12 8.79 33.16
CA ASN A 268 2.07 8.19 33.97
C ASN A 268 2.64 7.21 35.00
N PRO A 269 3.23 7.69 36.13
CA PRO A 269 3.94 6.84 37.09
C PRO A 269 3.08 5.77 37.76
N TYR A 270 1.74 5.92 37.76
CA TYR A 270 0.80 4.85 38.14
C TYR A 270 0.98 3.56 37.29
N MET A 271 1.64 3.64 36.11
CA MET A 271 2.06 2.48 35.30
C MET A 271 3.04 1.58 36.05
N ALA A 272 4.08 2.19 36.62
CA ALA A 272 5.20 1.44 37.19
C ALA A 272 4.79 0.67 38.45
N GLU A 273 3.84 1.18 39.22
CA GLU A 273 3.34 0.52 40.43
C GLU A 273 2.46 -0.69 40.12
N THR A 274 1.53 -0.57 39.16
CA THR A 274 0.64 -1.69 38.78
C THR A 274 1.38 -2.85 38.11
N GLU A 275 2.42 -2.59 37.30
CA GLU A 275 3.27 -3.66 36.76
C GLU A 275 4.12 -4.34 37.83
N LYS A 276 4.69 -3.56 38.77
CA LYS A 276 5.41 -4.13 39.92
C LYS A 276 4.48 -5.01 40.76
N GLU A 277 3.23 -4.60 40.97
CA GLU A 277 2.25 -5.38 41.71
C GLU A 277 1.81 -6.65 40.96
N LYS A 278 1.54 -6.57 39.65
CA LYS A 278 1.23 -7.74 38.80
C LYS A 278 2.41 -8.72 38.74
N ARG A 279 3.65 -8.24 38.60
CA ARG A 279 4.86 -9.07 38.65
C ARG A 279 5.05 -9.72 40.02
N SER A 280 4.84 -8.97 41.11
CA SER A 280 4.91 -9.50 42.48
C SER A 280 3.84 -10.57 42.73
N LYS A 281 2.62 -10.41 42.19
CA LYS A 281 1.55 -11.42 42.26
C LYS A 281 1.87 -12.67 41.42
N LYS A 282 2.50 -12.50 40.25
CA LYS A 282 2.94 -13.62 39.41
C LYS A 282 4.07 -14.43 40.06
N ILE A 283 5.10 -13.77 40.59
CA ILE A 283 6.20 -14.42 41.32
C ILE A 283 5.64 -15.21 42.51
N LYS A 284 4.76 -14.61 43.33
CA LYS A 284 4.09 -15.34 44.44
C LYS A 284 3.27 -16.55 43.98
N LYS A 285 2.67 -16.49 42.79
CA LYS A 285 1.88 -17.61 42.23
C LYS A 285 2.78 -18.72 41.71
N ASP A 286 3.91 -18.38 41.10
CA ASP A 286 4.90 -19.33 40.60
C ASP A 286 5.65 -19.99 41.78
N ASP A 287 6.01 -19.23 42.83
CA ASP A 287 6.60 -19.77 44.06
C ASP A 287 5.63 -20.74 44.77
N ALA A 288 4.34 -20.37 44.89
CA ALA A 288 3.31 -21.25 45.45
C ALA A 288 3.04 -22.50 44.60
N ARG A 289 3.33 -22.46 43.29
CA ARG A 289 3.26 -23.62 42.41
C ARG A 289 4.46 -24.54 42.61
N ILE A 290 5.66 -23.99 42.72
CA ILE A 290 6.90 -24.74 43.01
C ILE A 290 6.81 -25.41 44.38
N GLU A 291 6.28 -24.74 45.41
CA GLU A 291 6.05 -25.36 46.73
C GLU A 291 5.02 -26.50 46.69
N LYS A 292 4.01 -26.43 45.82
CA LYS A 292 3.04 -27.52 45.63
C LYS A 292 3.64 -28.70 44.87
N GLU A 293 4.45 -28.45 43.85
CA GLU A 293 5.13 -29.50 43.08
C GLU A 293 6.19 -30.22 43.93
N ASN A 294 6.86 -29.53 44.85
CA ASN A 294 7.82 -30.12 45.80
C ASN A 294 7.18 -30.93 46.95
N ASN A 295 5.87 -30.79 47.18
CA ASN A 295 5.13 -31.57 48.19
C ASN A 295 4.42 -32.81 47.61
N ILE A 296 4.56 -33.07 46.31
CA ILE A 296 4.09 -34.32 45.71
C ILE A 296 5.20 -35.35 45.91
N HIS A 297 5.11 -36.11 47.00
CA HIS A 297 5.90 -37.31 47.19
C HIS A 297 5.57 -38.30 46.07
N CYS A 298 6.51 -38.48 45.15
CA CYS A 298 6.43 -39.43 44.04
C CYS A 298 6.58 -40.88 44.57
N PRO A 299 5.56 -41.75 44.44
CA PRO A 299 5.81 -43.19 44.44
C PRO A 299 6.21 -43.59 43.01
N PHE A 300 7.35 -44.26 42.89
CA PHE A 300 7.88 -44.85 41.66
C PHE A 300 6.83 -45.65 40.87
N SER A 301 6.88 -45.55 39.54
CA SER A 301 6.95 -46.73 38.68
C SER A 301 7.40 -46.35 37.26
N ASP A 302 8.46 -47.00 36.82
CA ASP A 302 8.93 -47.08 35.45
C ASP A 302 7.81 -47.53 34.50
N GLN A 303 7.69 -46.89 33.35
CA GLN A 303 7.33 -47.58 32.11
C GLN A 303 7.56 -46.71 30.88
N ASP A 304 8.40 -47.25 30.01
CA ASP A 304 8.65 -46.82 28.64
C ASP A 304 7.35 -46.71 27.83
N THR A 305 7.23 -45.65 27.03
CA THR A 305 6.49 -45.71 25.76
C THR A 305 6.86 -44.51 24.89
N GLU A 306 7.74 -44.76 23.92
CA GLU A 306 7.76 -44.07 22.64
C GLU A 306 6.42 -44.30 21.94
N ASP A 307 5.73 -43.24 21.48
CA ASP A 307 5.28 -43.12 20.09
C ASP A 307 4.34 -41.93 19.83
N LYS A 308 4.53 -41.35 18.63
CA LYS A 308 3.52 -40.74 17.75
C LYS A 308 2.83 -39.44 18.19
N CYS A 309 3.26 -38.33 17.55
CA CYS A 309 2.32 -37.29 17.13
C CYS A 309 2.77 -36.65 15.80
N ASN A 310 2.45 -37.32 14.68
CA ASN A 310 2.40 -36.70 13.35
C ASN A 310 0.93 -36.52 12.99
N SER A 311 0.35 -35.35 13.28
CA SER A 311 -0.97 -34.97 12.78
C SER A 311 -0.85 -34.34 11.39
N LYS A 312 -1.11 -35.18 10.39
CA LYS A 312 -1.29 -34.80 8.99
C LYS A 312 -2.65 -34.12 8.85
N ILE A 313 -2.66 -32.81 8.60
CA ILE A 313 -3.89 -32.05 8.31
C ILE A 313 -4.25 -32.25 6.83
N GLU A 314 -5.23 -33.10 6.56
CA GLU A 314 -5.90 -33.20 5.26
C GLU A 314 -6.98 -32.12 5.17
N ILE A 315 -6.74 -31.10 4.33
CA ILE A 315 -7.76 -30.13 3.93
C ILE A 315 -8.57 -30.75 2.79
N LYS A 316 -9.81 -31.16 3.08
CA LYS A 316 -10.80 -31.50 2.05
C LYS A 316 -11.29 -30.19 1.40
N LYS A 317 -11.15 -30.09 0.08
CA LYS A 317 -11.82 -29.09 -0.74
C LYS A 317 -13.21 -29.64 -1.08
N ASP A 318 -14.25 -28.98 -0.58
CA ASP A 318 -15.60 -29.15 -1.09
C ASP A 318 -15.92 -28.01 -2.05
N ASP A 319 -15.93 -28.33 -3.34
CA ASP A 319 -16.55 -27.55 -4.39
C ASP A 319 -18.07 -27.78 -4.30
N SER A 320 -18.85 -26.73 -4.05
CA SER A 320 -20.24 -26.72 -4.49
C SER A 320 -20.75 -25.32 -4.81
N GLN A 321 -21.30 -25.26 -6.01
CA GLN A 321 -21.97 -24.16 -6.69
C GLN A 321 -23.20 -23.70 -5.93
N ILE A 322 -23.41 -22.38 -5.85
CA ILE A 322 -24.74 -21.80 -5.72
C ILE A 322 -24.81 -20.57 -6.64
N GLU A 323 -25.33 -20.78 -7.84
CA GLU A 323 -26.05 -19.75 -8.59
C GLU A 323 -27.38 -19.52 -7.88
N LYS A 324 -27.64 -18.29 -7.43
CA LYS A 324 -28.99 -17.83 -7.09
C LYS A 324 -29.27 -16.52 -7.77
N GLU A 325 -30.22 -16.59 -8.69
CA GLU A 325 -30.98 -15.50 -9.27
C GLU A 325 -31.38 -14.47 -8.21
N ILE A 326 -31.03 -13.21 -8.44
CA ILE A 326 -31.65 -12.08 -7.75
C ILE A 326 -32.75 -11.55 -8.65
N ASN A 327 -33.96 -11.95 -8.30
CA ASN A 327 -35.21 -11.39 -8.79
C ASN A 327 -35.48 -10.10 -7.99
N VAL A 328 -35.60 -8.95 -8.67
CA VAL A 328 -35.86 -7.64 -8.06
C VAL A 328 -37.34 -7.33 -8.11
N PRO A 329 -38.03 -7.08 -6.98
CA PRO A 329 -39.30 -6.39 -6.98
C PRO A 329 -39.13 -4.91 -6.59
N LEU A 330 -39.74 -4.06 -7.42
CA LEU A 330 -40.07 -2.66 -7.18
C LEU A 330 -40.61 -2.43 -5.76
N ILE A 331 -39.98 -1.52 -5.01
CA ILE A 331 -40.54 -0.96 -3.78
C ILE A 331 -41.43 0.23 -4.17
N THR A 332 -42.73 0.05 -3.95
CA THR A 332 -43.71 1.15 -3.86
C THR A 332 -44.36 1.04 -2.48
N SER A 333 -44.07 1.96 -1.57
CA SER A 333 -45.00 2.39 -0.51
C SER A 333 -44.42 3.54 0.31
N LEU A 334 -44.84 4.75 -0.06
CA LEU A 334 -44.87 5.91 0.82
C LEU A 334 -46.10 5.78 1.72
N VAL A 335 -45.90 5.43 2.98
CA VAL A 335 -46.88 5.66 4.06
C VAL A 335 -46.24 6.61 5.05
N LYS A 336 -46.81 7.80 5.13
CA LYS A 336 -46.52 8.82 6.13
C LYS A 336 -47.25 8.43 7.41
N ASP A 337 -46.49 8.06 8.44
CA ASP A 337 -46.99 8.10 9.80
C ASP A 337 -46.13 9.05 10.63
N ALA A 338 -46.78 10.13 11.06
CA ALA A 338 -46.30 11.05 12.07
C ALA A 338 -46.57 10.42 13.44
N ASN A 339 -45.55 9.80 14.04
CA ASN A 339 -45.55 9.48 15.48
C ASN A 339 -44.12 9.33 16.01
N GLY A 340 -43.75 10.21 16.95
CA GLY A 340 -42.78 9.94 18.02
C GLY A 340 -41.34 9.59 17.64
N LYS A 341 -40.56 10.54 17.14
CA LYS A 341 -39.09 10.43 17.04
C LYS A 341 -38.43 10.54 18.43
N HIS A 342 -38.41 9.44 19.18
CA HIS A 342 -37.28 9.13 20.06
C HIS A 342 -36.28 8.30 19.25
N GLU A 343 -35.64 8.95 18.28
CA GLU A 343 -34.50 8.39 17.58
C GLU A 343 -33.37 8.28 18.63
N LYS A 344 -33.10 7.04 19.05
CA LYS A 344 -32.24 6.69 20.17
C LYS A 344 -30.87 7.35 20.01
N MET A 345 -30.55 8.24 20.94
CA MET A 345 -29.26 8.95 21.03
C MET A 345 -28.05 7.99 21.05
N THR A 346 -28.26 6.72 21.44
CA THR A 346 -27.25 5.65 21.45
C THR A 346 -26.76 5.22 20.07
N ASP A 347 -27.56 5.38 19.02
CA ASP A 347 -27.18 4.93 17.67
C ASP A 347 -26.29 5.96 16.95
N LYS A 348 -26.31 7.23 17.38
CA LYS A 348 -25.42 8.28 16.85
C LYS A 348 -24.00 8.14 17.39
N VAL A 349 -23.84 7.88 18.69
CA VAL A 349 -22.53 7.75 19.34
C VAL A 349 -21.69 6.63 18.71
N LYS A 350 -22.28 5.46 18.44
CA LYS A 350 -21.56 4.32 17.85
C LYS A 350 -21.05 4.55 16.42
N LYS A 351 -21.69 5.46 15.66
CA LYS A 351 -21.31 5.72 14.27
C LYS A 351 -20.08 6.62 14.20
N ASP A 352 -19.93 7.53 15.15
CA ASP A 352 -18.82 8.48 15.21
C ASP A 352 -17.52 7.77 15.61
N ASP A 353 -17.58 6.84 16.59
CA ASP A 353 -16.42 6.04 17.02
C ASP A 353 -15.86 5.17 15.87
N SER A 354 -16.74 4.55 15.07
CA SER A 354 -16.33 3.72 13.93
C SER A 354 -15.59 4.52 12.86
N LEU A 355 -16.03 5.76 12.60
CA LEU A 355 -15.40 6.62 11.60
C LEU A 355 -14.03 7.11 12.08
N GLN A 356 -13.89 7.38 13.37
CA GLN A 356 -12.61 7.78 13.95
C GLN A 356 -11.57 6.66 13.84
N ILE A 357 -11.94 5.44 14.23
CA ILE A 357 -11.07 4.25 14.11
C ILE A 357 -10.64 4.03 12.66
N GLU A 358 -11.52 4.23 11.68
CA GLU A 358 -11.18 4.13 10.26
C GLU A 358 -10.09 5.14 9.85
N LYS A 359 -10.26 6.41 10.25
CA LYS A 359 -9.28 7.48 9.96
C LYS A 359 -7.93 7.26 10.64
N GLU A 360 -7.93 6.78 11.89
CA GLU A 360 -6.72 6.45 12.64
C GLU A 360 -5.95 5.31 11.94
N ASN A 361 -6.64 4.24 11.54
CA ASN A 361 -6.03 3.14 10.78
C ASN A 361 -5.51 3.58 9.41
N ASP A 362 -6.25 4.45 8.72
CA ASP A 362 -5.81 5.03 7.45
C ASP A 362 -4.52 5.85 7.59
N LEU A 363 -4.40 6.66 8.66
CA LEU A 363 -3.18 7.41 8.93
C LEU A 363 -2.01 6.46 9.24
N LEU A 364 -2.20 5.49 10.13
CA LEU A 364 -1.16 4.51 10.45
C LEU A 364 -0.70 3.78 9.19
N HIS A 365 -1.64 3.36 8.34
CA HIS A 365 -1.31 2.67 7.10
C HIS A 365 -0.42 3.52 6.17
N LEU A 366 -0.68 4.82 6.07
CA LEU A 366 0.17 5.74 5.29
C LEU A 366 1.56 5.88 5.90
N ILE A 367 1.67 5.99 7.23
CA ILE A 367 2.95 6.04 7.93
C ILE A 367 3.76 4.75 7.65
N ILE A 368 3.12 3.58 7.74
CA ILE A 368 3.74 2.28 7.43
C ILE A 368 4.23 2.22 5.97
N ILE A 369 3.48 2.79 5.02
CA ILE A 369 3.92 2.89 3.62
C ILE A 369 5.17 3.76 3.50
N GLU A 370 5.25 4.91 4.18
CA GLU A 370 6.44 5.77 4.09
C GLU A 370 7.67 5.16 4.77
N VAL A 371 7.48 4.45 5.90
CA VAL A 371 8.54 3.63 6.52
C VAL A 371 9.07 2.60 5.52
N LEU A 372 8.16 1.89 4.82
CA LEU A 372 8.55 0.94 3.79
C LEU A 372 9.29 1.62 2.65
N ARG A 373 8.82 2.77 2.14
CA ARG A 373 9.49 3.49 1.04
C ARG A 373 10.92 3.86 1.41
N LEU A 374 11.13 4.36 2.63
CA LEU A 374 12.47 4.69 3.12
C LEU A 374 13.34 3.42 3.19
N GLU A 375 12.84 2.33 3.76
CA GLU A 375 13.57 1.06 3.84
C GLU A 375 13.96 0.52 2.45
N ILE A 376 13.02 0.52 1.50
CA ILE A 376 13.29 0.08 0.13
C ILE A 376 14.29 1.00 -0.57
N GLY A 377 14.14 2.32 -0.44
CA GLY A 377 15.07 3.28 -1.03
C GLY A 377 16.51 3.05 -0.55
N PHE A 378 16.68 2.62 0.70
CA PHE A 378 17.97 2.24 1.26
C PHE A 378 18.49 0.88 0.78
N ARG A 379 17.61 -0.12 0.63
CA ARG A 379 18.03 -1.50 0.35
C ARG A 379 18.21 -1.78 -1.13
N ILE A 380 17.35 -1.20 -1.96
CA ILE A 380 17.27 -1.48 -3.39
C ILE A 380 17.27 -0.15 -4.14
N PRO A 381 18.36 0.62 -4.07
CA PRO A 381 18.45 1.85 -4.85
C PRO A 381 18.36 1.48 -6.33
N ASP A 382 17.40 2.06 -7.04
CA ASP A 382 17.26 1.91 -8.49
C ASP A 382 18.27 2.81 -9.22
N LEU A 383 19.55 2.68 -8.84
CA LEU A 383 20.63 3.51 -9.32
C LEU A 383 21.62 2.74 -10.17
N PRO A 384 22.02 3.28 -11.34
CA PRO A 384 23.11 2.73 -12.10
C PRO A 384 24.43 2.85 -11.34
N MET A 385 25.33 1.89 -11.53
CA MET A 385 26.57 1.70 -10.76
C MET A 385 27.66 2.78 -10.97
N MET A 386 27.40 3.79 -11.81
CA MET A 386 28.40 4.75 -12.31
C MET A 386 27.84 6.17 -12.40
N VAL A 387 27.41 6.73 -11.28
CA VAL A 387 26.89 8.09 -11.22
C VAL A 387 27.93 9.04 -10.62
N SER A 388 28.07 10.22 -11.23
CA SER A 388 28.92 11.29 -10.71
C SER A 388 28.33 11.88 -9.43
N ASN A 389 29.15 12.61 -8.67
CA ASN A 389 28.72 13.34 -7.47
C ASN A 389 27.46 14.21 -7.72
N GLU A 390 27.37 14.83 -8.89
CA GLU A 390 26.19 15.62 -9.31
C GLU A 390 24.90 14.83 -9.35
N VAL A 391 24.94 13.57 -9.84
CA VAL A 391 23.73 12.74 -9.94
C VAL A 391 23.25 12.28 -8.57
N TYR A 392 24.18 12.03 -7.64
CA TYR A 392 23.84 11.76 -6.25
C TYR A 392 23.16 12.94 -5.57
N MET A 393 23.66 14.16 -5.79
CA MET A 393 23.04 15.39 -5.26
C MET A 393 21.64 15.59 -5.83
N ALA A 394 21.50 15.49 -7.16
CA ALA A 394 20.21 15.58 -7.83
C ALA A 394 19.23 14.50 -7.36
N MET A 395 19.73 13.31 -6.97
CA MET A 395 18.90 12.28 -6.37
C MET A 395 18.44 12.65 -4.96
N GLY A 396 19.31 13.18 -4.11
CA GLY A 396 18.93 13.64 -2.77
C GLY A 396 17.81 14.69 -2.85
N GLU A 397 17.99 15.67 -3.74
CA GLU A 397 16.98 16.68 -4.06
C GLU A 397 15.69 16.05 -4.60
N HIS A 398 15.79 15.13 -5.57
CA HIS A 398 14.65 14.41 -6.11
C HIS A 398 13.87 13.60 -5.06
N LEU A 399 14.57 12.95 -4.12
CA LEU A 399 13.94 12.20 -3.04
C LEU A 399 13.17 13.13 -2.12
N MET A 400 13.76 14.26 -1.73
CA MET A 400 13.11 15.25 -0.88
C MET A 400 11.90 15.87 -1.60
N GLU A 401 12.13 16.52 -2.72
CA GLU A 401 11.15 17.40 -3.38
C GLU A 401 10.09 16.61 -4.16
N ASN A 402 10.49 15.53 -4.85
CA ASN A 402 9.56 14.86 -5.76
C ASN A 402 9.01 13.52 -5.23
N VAL A 403 9.67 12.91 -4.25
CA VAL A 403 9.23 11.61 -3.70
C VAL A 403 8.52 11.78 -2.36
N PHE A 404 9.07 12.57 -1.43
CA PHE A 404 8.57 12.66 -0.06
C PHE A 404 7.81 13.95 0.29
N GLU A 405 8.08 15.10 -0.33
CA GLU A 405 7.45 16.39 0.03
C GLU A 405 5.91 16.34 0.03
N ASP A 406 5.31 15.94 -1.10
CA ASP A 406 3.85 15.81 -1.22
C ASP A 406 3.27 14.81 -0.22
N ARG A 407 4.05 13.77 0.11
CA ARG A 407 3.62 12.69 1.02
C ARG A 407 3.66 13.14 2.47
N MET A 408 4.71 13.84 2.88
CA MET A 408 4.83 14.43 4.21
C MET A 408 3.78 15.53 4.40
N SER A 409 3.50 16.32 3.37
CA SER A 409 2.41 17.29 3.37
C SER A 409 1.05 16.62 3.54
N SER A 410 0.81 15.51 2.82
CA SER A 410 -0.42 14.72 2.96
C SER A 410 -0.58 14.07 4.33
N LEU A 411 0.50 13.53 4.91
CA LEU A 411 0.52 12.98 6.27
C LEU A 411 0.22 14.06 7.30
N SER A 412 0.88 15.21 7.19
CA SER A 412 0.68 16.35 8.10
C SER A 412 -0.77 16.83 8.06
N ALA A 413 -1.36 16.97 6.87
CA ALA A 413 -2.76 17.35 6.72
C ALA A 413 -3.73 16.35 7.37
N LYS A 414 -3.45 15.05 7.28
CA LYS A 414 -4.27 14.01 7.94
C LYS A 414 -4.11 13.99 9.46
N ILE A 415 -2.90 14.25 9.96
CA ILE A 415 -2.64 14.43 11.39
C ILE A 415 -3.42 15.64 11.91
N ASP A 416 -3.37 16.77 11.21
CA ASP A 416 -4.09 17.98 11.59
C ASP A 416 -5.62 17.76 11.59
N GLU A 417 -6.14 17.02 10.60
CA GLU A 417 -7.55 16.62 10.58
C GLU A 417 -7.96 15.82 11.84
N LEU A 418 -7.13 14.86 12.26
CA LEU A 418 -7.39 14.08 13.47
C LEU A 418 -7.23 14.91 14.75
N LYS A 419 -6.22 15.78 14.83
CA LYS A 419 -6.03 16.70 15.95
C LYS A 419 -7.22 17.62 16.15
N LEU A 420 -7.83 18.11 15.06
CA LEU A 420 -9.04 18.95 15.14
C LEU A 420 -10.22 18.24 15.80
N LEU A 421 -10.33 16.92 15.66
CA LEU A 421 -11.35 16.13 16.35
C LEU A 421 -11.06 16.01 17.86
N GLU A 422 -9.78 15.99 18.25
CA GLU A 422 -9.31 15.90 19.64
C GLU A 422 -9.47 17.22 20.42
N VAL A 423 -9.15 18.36 19.80
CA VAL A 423 -9.04 19.68 20.45
C VAL A 423 -10.37 20.21 21.04
N VAL A 424 -11.51 19.64 20.66
CA VAL A 424 -12.82 20.00 21.25
C VAL A 424 -12.90 19.64 22.76
N SER A 425 -11.96 18.86 23.29
CA SER A 425 -12.11 18.18 24.59
C SER A 425 -11.38 18.79 25.81
N VAL A 426 -10.27 19.56 25.68
CA VAL A 426 -9.41 19.82 26.85
C VAL A 426 -8.77 21.22 26.92
N GLY A 427 -9.08 21.97 27.99
CA GLY A 427 -8.64 23.36 28.20
C GLY A 427 -7.37 23.62 29.03
N GLU A 428 -6.67 22.62 29.59
CA GLU A 428 -5.53 22.89 30.51
C GLU A 428 -4.32 21.91 30.42
N LYS A 429 -4.32 20.91 29.53
CA LYS A 429 -3.23 19.89 29.44
C LYS A 429 -2.00 20.30 28.62
N ASP A 430 -1.91 21.57 28.20
CA ASP A 430 -0.98 21.99 27.15
C ASP A 430 0.51 21.99 27.59
N SER A 431 0.80 22.28 28.86
CA SER A 431 2.21 22.38 29.32
C SER A 431 2.92 21.04 29.40
N MET A 432 2.26 19.99 29.92
CA MET A 432 2.87 18.66 30.06
C MET A 432 3.06 17.99 28.70
N ARG A 433 2.10 18.19 27.79
CA ARG A 433 2.19 17.73 26.40
C ARG A 433 3.39 18.35 25.68
N LYS A 434 3.61 19.66 25.82
CA LYS A 434 4.77 20.34 25.22
C LYS A 434 6.12 19.82 25.72
N SER A 435 6.29 19.60 27.02
CA SER A 435 7.53 19.02 27.54
C SER A 435 7.76 17.61 27.02
N PHE A 436 6.69 16.84 26.89
CA PHE A 436 6.72 15.48 26.38
C PHE A 436 7.10 15.43 24.89
N GLU A 437 6.49 16.28 24.07
CA GLU A 437 6.81 16.43 22.65
C GLU A 437 8.27 16.87 22.44
N GLN A 438 8.79 17.77 23.28
CA GLN A 438 10.20 18.18 23.23
C GLN A 438 11.16 17.04 23.54
N GLU A 439 10.86 16.22 24.57
CA GLU A 439 11.68 15.06 24.91
C GLU A 439 11.70 14.03 23.76
N LEU A 440 10.56 13.82 23.11
CA LEU A 440 10.45 12.94 21.96
C LEU A 440 11.18 13.48 20.73
N ASP A 441 11.08 14.77 20.42
CA ASP A 441 11.82 15.41 19.30
C ASP A 441 13.34 15.24 19.46
N VAL A 442 13.87 15.49 20.66
CA VAL A 442 15.30 15.29 20.95
C VAL A 442 15.66 13.81 20.80
N GLY A 443 14.87 12.90 21.36
CA GLY A 443 15.15 11.46 21.26
C GLY A 443 15.01 10.89 19.84
N VAL A 444 14.11 11.42 19.02
CA VAL A 444 13.98 11.08 17.60
C VAL A 444 15.23 11.52 16.85
N LYS A 445 15.64 12.79 16.99
CA LYS A 445 16.87 13.32 16.38
C LYS A 445 18.09 12.52 16.80
N GLU A 446 18.20 12.19 18.08
CA GLU A 446 19.28 11.32 18.55
C GLU A 446 19.26 9.93 17.92
N SER A 447 18.08 9.33 17.76
CA SER A 447 17.94 7.99 17.17
C SER A 447 18.42 7.98 15.73
N TRP A 448 18.07 9.00 14.95
CA TRP A 448 18.51 9.13 13.56
C TRP A 448 19.96 9.61 13.43
N ASN A 449 20.45 10.50 14.30
CA ASN A 449 21.86 10.90 14.30
C ASN A 449 22.80 9.75 14.70
N LYS A 450 22.28 8.75 15.44
CA LYS A 450 22.95 7.50 15.77
C LYS A 450 22.87 6.45 14.64
N LEU A 451 22.44 6.81 13.42
CA LEU A 451 22.68 5.99 12.22
C LEU A 451 24.19 5.89 11.98
N ASP A 452 24.85 5.12 12.82
CA ASP A 452 26.23 4.72 12.71
C ASP A 452 26.23 3.58 11.69
N LEU A 453 26.76 3.84 10.49
CA LEU A 453 26.78 2.89 9.38
C LEU A 453 27.83 1.79 9.60
N LYS A 454 27.91 1.29 10.82
CA LYS A 454 28.75 0.15 11.18
C LYS A 454 28.10 -1.10 10.60
N LEU A 455 28.51 -1.44 9.36
CA LEU A 455 28.24 -2.72 8.72
C LEU A 455 28.99 -3.86 9.41
#